data_AF-A0AA97ABT6-F1
#
_entry.id   AF-A0AA97ABT6-F1
#
_cell.length_a   1.000
_cell.length_b   1.000
_cell.length_c   1.000
_cell.angle_alpha   90.00
_cell.angle_beta   90.00
_cell.angle_gamma   90.00
#
_symmetry.space_group_name_H-M   'P 1'
#
loop_
_entity.id
_entity.type
_entity.pdbx_description
1 polymer ?
#
loop_
_entity_poly.entity_id
_entity_poly.type
_entity_poly.pdbx_seq_one_letter_code
_entity_poly.pdbx_strand_id
1 'polypeptide(L)'
;MSTAVATSARPGEVLADRLPFSGARARDIALVVGGAALTGLAAQIAVPVPGSPVPVTGQTFAALLVGTTLGAGRGVAALALYALAGLAGVPWFANGTSGVGVSFGYILGMVLAVAAVGALARRGGDRATLRMAGTMLVGEAIIYAVGVPYLAATADISLSSAVALGLTPFLIGDALKVVLAMGLLPTAWKLLKK
;
A
#
# COMPACT_ATOMS: atom_id res chain seq x y z
N MET A 1 -9.60 -8.01 -41.20
CA MET A 1 -9.70 -6.87 -40.27
C MET A 1 -10.42 -7.36 -39.01
N SER A 2 -9.68 -7.64 -37.94
CA SER A 2 -10.25 -8.11 -36.67
C SER A 2 -10.47 -6.89 -35.79
N THR A 3 -11.71 -6.43 -35.67
CA THR A 3 -12.09 -5.36 -34.75
C THR A 3 -12.01 -5.88 -33.32
N ALA A 4 -10.87 -5.63 -32.66
CA ALA A 4 -10.78 -5.80 -31.22
C ALA A 4 -11.80 -4.85 -30.58
N VAL A 5 -12.86 -5.42 -30.01
CA VAL A 5 -13.85 -4.65 -29.25
C VAL A 5 -13.11 -4.08 -28.04
N ALA A 6 -12.94 -2.75 -28.00
CA ALA A 6 -12.36 -2.05 -26.87
C ALA A 6 -13.24 -2.28 -25.63
N THR A 7 -12.87 -3.24 -24.80
CA THR A 7 -13.61 -3.57 -23.57
C THR A 7 -13.41 -2.46 -22.55
N SER A 8 -14.37 -1.52 -22.48
CA SER A 8 -14.41 -0.48 -21.45
C SER A 8 -14.35 -1.10 -20.04
N ALA A 9 -13.81 -0.35 -19.07
CA ALA A 9 -13.72 -0.83 -17.69
C ALA A 9 -15.12 -1.07 -17.11
N ARG A 10 -15.35 -2.27 -16.56
CA ARG A 10 -16.63 -2.59 -15.89
C ARG A 10 -16.73 -1.81 -14.57
N PRO A 11 -17.92 -1.36 -14.16
CA PRO A 11 -18.11 -0.76 -12.84
C PRO A 11 -17.59 -1.68 -11.74
N GLY A 12 -16.75 -1.16 -10.83
CA GLY A 12 -16.18 -1.94 -9.73
C GLY A 12 -14.99 -2.84 -10.08
N GLU A 13 -14.56 -2.89 -11.34
CA GLU A 13 -13.36 -3.61 -11.78
C GLU A 13 -12.08 -2.97 -11.19
N VAL A 14 -11.05 -3.75 -10.88
CA VAL A 14 -9.71 -3.22 -10.56
C VAL A 14 -8.66 -3.76 -11.53
N LEU A 15 -7.44 -3.20 -11.48
CA LEU A 15 -6.41 -3.49 -12.47
C LEU A 15 -6.07 -4.98 -12.52
N ALA A 16 -6.02 -5.65 -11.36
CA ALA A 16 -5.75 -7.08 -11.29
C ALA A 16 -6.80 -7.97 -11.98
N ASP A 17 -8.02 -7.48 -12.20
CA ASP A 17 -9.08 -8.24 -12.88
C ASP A 17 -8.84 -8.37 -14.40
N ARG A 18 -7.94 -7.53 -14.94
CA ARG A 18 -7.51 -7.56 -16.35
C ARG A 18 -6.38 -8.55 -16.64
N LEU A 19 -5.83 -9.20 -15.61
CA LEU A 19 -4.72 -10.13 -15.80
C LEU A 19 -5.22 -11.49 -16.34
N PRO A 20 -4.57 -12.05 -17.38
CA PRO A 20 -4.99 -13.30 -18.00
C PRO A 20 -4.54 -14.50 -17.16
N PHE A 21 -5.32 -14.87 -16.14
CA PHE A 21 -5.09 -16.08 -15.34
C PHE A 21 -6.15 -17.15 -15.62
N SER A 22 -5.71 -18.40 -15.77
CA SER A 22 -6.57 -19.58 -15.82
C SER A 22 -7.00 -19.98 -14.40
N GLY A 23 -8.21 -19.57 -13.99
CA GLY A 23 -8.85 -19.98 -12.73
C GLY A 23 -8.85 -18.90 -11.64
N ALA A 24 -10.05 -18.53 -11.19
CA ALA A 24 -10.27 -17.41 -10.28
C ALA A 24 -9.56 -17.58 -8.91
N ARG A 25 -9.60 -18.79 -8.33
CA ARG A 25 -8.97 -19.06 -7.01
C ARG A 25 -7.45 -19.01 -7.07
N ALA A 26 -6.85 -19.66 -8.06
CA ALA A 26 -5.39 -19.66 -8.22
C ALA A 26 -4.86 -18.25 -8.45
N ARG A 27 -5.57 -17.45 -9.26
CA ARG A 27 -5.29 -16.02 -9.45
C ARG A 27 -5.33 -15.27 -8.12
N ASP A 28 -6.41 -15.40 -7.36
CA ASP A 28 -6.58 -14.61 -6.14
C ASP A 28 -5.53 -14.96 -5.08
N ILE A 29 -5.17 -16.24 -4.95
CA ILE A 29 -4.05 -16.68 -4.09
C ILE A 29 -2.73 -16.08 -4.57
N ALA A 30 -2.42 -16.19 -5.86
CA ALA A 30 -1.18 -15.66 -6.42
C ALA A 30 -1.07 -14.14 -6.24
N LEU A 31 -2.18 -13.41 -6.41
CA LEU A 31 -2.24 -11.96 -6.20
C LEU A 31 -2.04 -11.61 -4.72
N VAL A 32 -2.67 -12.33 -3.80
CA VAL A 32 -2.54 -12.10 -2.35
C VAL A 32 -1.11 -12.34 -1.89
N VAL A 33 -0.52 -13.48 -2.27
CA VAL A 33 0.87 -13.82 -1.95
C VAL A 33 1.84 -12.82 -2.60
N GLY A 34 1.62 -12.51 -3.88
CA GLY A 34 2.43 -11.54 -4.61
C GLY A 34 2.36 -10.13 -4.02
N GLY A 35 1.18 -9.70 -3.57
CA GLY A 35 1.00 -8.42 -2.89
C GLY A 35 1.73 -8.37 -1.54
N ALA A 36 1.63 -9.44 -0.74
CA ALA A 36 2.35 -9.54 0.52
C ALA A 36 3.88 -9.53 0.31
N ALA A 37 4.36 -10.32 -0.66
CA ALA A 37 5.77 -10.37 -1.03
C ALA A 37 6.28 -9.01 -1.56
N LEU A 38 5.51 -8.33 -2.41
CA LEU A 38 5.85 -6.99 -2.89
C LEU A 38 6.01 -6.01 -1.72
N THR A 39 5.08 -6.03 -0.76
CA THR A 39 5.17 -5.18 0.44
C THR A 39 6.40 -5.52 1.28
N GLY A 40 6.67 -6.81 1.54
CA GLY A 40 7.81 -7.24 2.34
C GLY A 40 9.16 -6.94 1.69
N LEU A 41 9.28 -7.10 0.36
CA LEU A 41 10.48 -6.72 -0.39
C LEU A 41 10.68 -5.20 -0.40
N ALA A 42 9.61 -4.43 -0.62
CA ALA A 42 9.68 -2.97 -0.60
C ALA A 42 10.00 -2.42 0.80
N ALA A 43 9.62 -3.14 1.87
CA ALA A 43 9.99 -2.81 3.24
C ALA A 43 11.51 -2.84 3.49
N GLN A 44 12.25 -3.62 2.70
CA GLN A 44 13.71 -3.71 2.83
C GLN A 44 14.43 -2.51 2.22
N ILE A 45 13.75 -1.74 1.35
CA ILE A 45 14.24 -0.43 0.91
C ILE A 45 13.96 0.55 2.05
N ALA A 46 14.84 0.55 3.04
CA ALA A 46 14.71 1.30 4.28
C ALA A 46 15.90 2.26 4.46
N VAL A 47 15.59 3.55 4.61
CA VAL A 47 16.58 4.59 4.88
C VAL A 47 16.37 5.10 6.31
N PRO A 48 17.33 4.87 7.22
CA PRO A 48 17.27 5.42 8.57
C PRO A 48 17.20 6.96 8.54
N VAL A 49 16.36 7.53 9.40
CA VAL A 49 16.25 8.98 9.56
C VAL A 49 16.92 9.36 10.89
N PRO A 50 17.91 10.27 10.90
CA PRO A 50 18.55 10.71 12.14
C PRO A 50 17.53 11.15 13.19
N GLY A 51 17.59 10.55 14.38
CA GLY A 51 16.70 10.85 15.51
C GLY A 51 15.31 10.21 15.44
N SER A 52 14.91 9.58 14.33
CA SER A 52 13.63 8.86 14.25
C SER A 52 13.80 7.37 14.60
N PRO A 53 12.90 6.79 15.40
CA PRO A 53 12.89 5.36 15.68
C PRO A 53 12.36 4.51 14.50
N VAL A 54 11.79 5.13 13.47
CA VAL A 54 11.17 4.45 12.33
C VAL A 54 11.87 4.89 11.03
N PRO A 55 12.35 3.97 10.18
CA PRO A 55 12.97 4.34 8.91
C PRO A 55 11.93 4.77 7.88
N VAL A 56 12.36 5.58 6.90
CA VAL A 56 11.58 5.78 5.67
C VAL A 56 11.70 4.51 4.83
N THR A 57 10.58 3.95 4.41
CA THR A 57 10.57 2.70 3.62
C THR A 57 9.78 2.79 2.33
N GLY A 58 10.03 1.85 1.41
CA GLY A 58 9.17 1.59 0.25
C GLY A 58 7.85 0.87 0.59
N GLN A 59 7.68 0.45 1.85
CA GLN A 59 6.56 -0.39 2.31
C GLN A 59 5.19 0.27 2.13
N THR A 60 5.05 1.55 2.49
CA THR A 60 3.77 2.27 2.41
C THR A 60 3.31 2.43 0.96
N PHE A 61 4.24 2.76 0.06
CA PHE A 61 3.98 2.82 -1.37
C PHE A 61 3.48 1.48 -1.91
N ALA A 62 4.21 0.39 -1.60
CA ALA A 62 3.82 -0.95 -2.05
C ALA A 62 2.45 -1.35 -1.51
N ALA A 63 2.15 -1.08 -0.23
CA ALA A 63 0.85 -1.38 0.35
C ALA A 63 -0.29 -0.64 -0.35
N LEU A 64 -0.16 0.68 -0.57
CA LEU A 64 -1.19 1.48 -1.24
C LEU A 64 -1.34 1.07 -2.72
N LEU A 65 -0.23 0.75 -3.40
CA LEU A 65 -0.25 0.18 -4.75
C LEU A 65 -0.98 -1.17 -4.79
N VAL A 66 -0.72 -2.05 -3.82
CA VAL A 66 -1.41 -3.33 -3.67
C VAL A 66 -2.91 -3.11 -3.48
N GLY A 67 -3.31 -2.23 -2.57
CA GLY A 67 -4.72 -1.95 -2.32
C GLY A 67 -5.45 -1.40 -3.55
N THR A 68 -4.84 -0.44 -4.25
CA THR A 68 -5.43 0.16 -5.46
C THR A 68 -5.48 -0.81 -6.64
N THR A 69 -4.47 -1.67 -6.79
CA THR A 69 -4.37 -2.63 -7.90
C THR A 69 -5.27 -3.86 -7.71
N LEU A 70 -5.30 -4.41 -6.49
CA LEU A 70 -6.00 -5.66 -6.18
C LEU A 70 -7.43 -5.42 -5.65
N GLY A 71 -7.75 -4.19 -5.26
CA GLY A 71 -9.00 -3.83 -4.60
C GLY A 71 -9.02 -4.27 -3.12
N ALA A 72 -10.05 -3.85 -2.37
CA ALA A 72 -10.05 -3.97 -0.92
C ALA A 72 -9.96 -5.43 -0.41
N GLY A 73 -10.64 -6.39 -1.04
CA GLY A 73 -10.68 -7.77 -0.54
C GLY A 73 -9.32 -8.46 -0.62
N ARG A 74 -8.79 -8.57 -1.84
CA ARG A 74 -7.46 -9.15 -2.10
C ARG A 74 -6.33 -8.32 -1.49
N GLY A 75 -6.44 -6.99 -1.51
CA GLY A 75 -5.47 -6.12 -0.87
C GLY A 75 -5.40 -6.32 0.64
N VAL A 76 -6.54 -6.33 1.34
CA VAL A 76 -6.56 -6.57 2.80
C VAL A 76 -6.00 -7.95 3.12
N ALA A 77 -6.37 -8.99 2.34
CA ALA A 77 -5.81 -10.32 2.52
C ALA A 77 -4.28 -10.33 2.32
N ALA A 78 -3.75 -9.60 1.35
CA ALA A 78 -2.30 -9.47 1.13
C ALA A 78 -1.61 -8.80 2.32
N LEU A 79 -2.13 -7.68 2.82
CA LEU A 79 -1.52 -6.97 3.94
C LEU A 79 -1.71 -7.69 5.28
N ALA A 80 -2.81 -8.44 5.44
CA ALA A 80 -3.01 -9.33 6.58
C ALA A 80 -2.01 -10.50 6.54
N LEU A 81 -1.81 -11.13 5.39
CA LEU A 81 -0.76 -12.15 5.22
C LEU A 81 0.62 -11.58 5.54
N TYR A 82 0.91 -10.37 5.03
CA TYR A 82 2.14 -9.65 5.32
C TYR A 82 2.36 -9.48 6.84
N ALA A 83 1.37 -8.92 7.53
CA ALA A 83 1.43 -8.67 8.97
C ALA A 83 1.52 -9.98 9.77
N LEU A 84 0.67 -10.97 9.47
CA LEU A 84 0.60 -12.22 10.22
C LEU A 84 1.86 -13.07 10.07
N ALA A 85 2.45 -13.16 8.87
CA ALA A 85 3.70 -13.91 8.74
C ALA A 85 4.86 -13.19 9.45
N GLY A 86 4.90 -11.86 9.42
CA GLY A 86 5.88 -11.10 10.19
C GLY A 86 5.69 -11.26 11.70
N LEU A 87 4.46 -11.31 12.19
CA LEU A 87 4.15 -11.66 13.59
C LEU A 87 4.57 -13.10 13.93
N ALA A 88 4.47 -14.03 12.98
CA ALA A 88 4.92 -15.41 13.12
C ALA A 88 6.46 -15.57 13.01
N GLY A 89 7.21 -14.48 12.84
CA GLY A 89 8.67 -14.47 12.86
C GLY A 89 9.34 -14.37 11.49
N VAL A 90 8.60 -14.18 10.40
CA VAL A 90 9.21 -13.94 9.08
C VAL A 90 9.91 -12.56 9.08
N PRO A 91 11.24 -12.50 8.82
CA PRO A 91 12.04 -11.28 8.94
C PRO A 91 11.91 -10.38 7.70
N TRP A 92 10.70 -9.89 7.44
CA TRP A 92 10.39 -9.10 6.24
C TRP A 92 9.72 -7.75 6.53
N PHE A 93 9.67 -7.34 7.80
CA PHE A 93 9.44 -5.94 8.13
C PHE A 93 10.73 -5.15 7.87
N ALA A 94 10.66 -3.83 8.02
CA ALA A 94 11.79 -2.95 7.72
C ALA A 94 13.08 -3.42 8.41
N ASN A 95 14.22 -3.38 7.70
CA ASN A 95 15.52 -3.86 8.17
C ASN A 95 15.54 -5.33 8.61
N GLY A 96 14.78 -6.20 7.95
CA GLY A 96 14.72 -7.63 8.29
C GLY A 96 14.11 -7.93 9.67
N THR A 97 13.32 -7.02 10.23
CA THR A 97 12.66 -7.23 11.52
C THR A 97 11.41 -8.10 11.40
N SER A 98 10.89 -8.56 12.53
CA SER A 98 9.66 -9.34 12.66
C SER A 98 9.00 -9.06 14.03
N GLY A 99 7.79 -9.57 14.26
CA GLY A 99 7.08 -9.42 15.53
C GLY A 99 6.48 -8.01 15.76
N VAL A 100 6.18 -7.72 17.02
CA VAL A 100 5.61 -6.42 17.43
C VAL A 100 6.74 -5.48 17.82
N GLY A 101 6.91 -4.40 17.05
CA GLY A 101 7.89 -3.33 17.33
C GLY A 101 7.25 -1.95 17.26
N VAL A 102 8.07 -0.90 17.45
CA VAL A 102 7.62 0.51 17.49
C VAL A 102 6.99 0.99 16.17
N SER A 103 7.33 0.35 15.04
CA SER A 103 6.77 0.63 13.71
C SER A 103 5.50 -0.19 13.38
N PHE A 104 5.10 -1.12 14.25
CA PHE A 104 4.03 -2.06 13.93
C PHE A 104 2.66 -1.37 13.74
N GLY A 105 2.43 -0.24 14.41
CA GLY A 105 1.22 0.57 14.19
C GLY A 105 1.04 1.05 12.75
N TYR A 106 2.12 1.32 12.02
CA TYR A 106 2.04 1.68 10.61
C TYR A 106 1.60 0.48 9.76
N ILE A 107 1.99 -0.75 10.13
CA ILE A 107 1.53 -1.98 9.48
C ILE A 107 0.02 -2.18 9.68
N LEU A 108 -0.47 -1.96 10.90
CA LEU A 108 -1.91 -1.98 11.18
C LEU A 108 -2.66 -0.90 10.38
N GLY A 109 -2.11 0.32 10.34
CA GLY A 109 -2.64 1.42 9.54
C GLY A 109 -2.70 1.09 8.04
N MET A 110 -1.69 0.41 7.50
CA MET A 110 -1.68 -0.02 6.10
C MET A 110 -2.80 -1.03 5.77
N VAL A 111 -3.12 -1.96 6.67
CA VAL A 111 -4.24 -2.90 6.46
C VAL A 111 -5.56 -2.12 6.28
N LEU A 112 -5.80 -1.13 7.13
CA LEU A 112 -7.00 -0.27 7.04
C LEU A 112 -6.96 0.63 5.80
N ALA A 113 -5.81 1.24 5.51
CA ALA A 113 -5.63 2.09 4.34
C ALA A 113 -5.90 1.32 3.04
N VAL A 114 -5.45 0.08 2.95
CA VAL A 114 -5.69 -0.80 1.80
C VAL A 114 -7.17 -1.09 1.57
N ALA A 115 -7.96 -1.26 2.64
CA ALA A 115 -9.40 -1.39 2.50
C ALA A 115 -10.02 -0.12 1.88
N ALA A 116 -9.62 1.06 2.36
CA ALA A 116 -10.12 2.34 1.89
C ALA A 116 -9.70 2.63 0.44
N VAL A 117 -8.40 2.58 0.13
CA VAL A 117 -7.89 2.88 -1.22
C VAL A 117 -8.34 1.85 -2.24
N GLY A 118 -8.49 0.59 -1.85
CA GLY A 118 -9.06 -0.45 -2.71
C GLY A 118 -10.54 -0.24 -3.01
N ALA A 119 -11.31 0.32 -2.06
CA ALA A 119 -12.69 0.73 -2.31
C ALA A 119 -12.76 1.97 -3.22
N LEU A 120 -11.86 2.94 -3.04
CA LEU A 120 -11.74 4.11 -3.92
C LEU A 120 -11.33 3.71 -5.34
N ALA A 121 -10.39 2.77 -5.49
CA ALA A 121 -9.98 2.26 -6.81
C ALA A 121 -11.16 1.62 -7.55
N ARG A 122 -12.00 0.82 -6.88
CA ARG A 122 -13.24 0.29 -7.50
C ARG A 122 -14.21 1.38 -7.97
N ARG A 123 -14.20 2.55 -7.34
CA ARG A 123 -14.97 3.74 -7.74
C ARG A 123 -14.26 4.60 -8.78
N GLY A 124 -13.07 4.20 -9.23
CA GLY A 124 -12.28 4.88 -10.25
C GLY A 124 -11.17 5.79 -9.71
N GLY A 125 -10.82 5.70 -8.44
CA GLY A 125 -9.84 6.56 -7.77
C GLY A 125 -8.45 6.57 -8.43
N ASP A 126 -8.07 5.53 -9.13
CA ASP A 126 -6.77 5.29 -9.79
C ASP A 126 -6.80 5.50 -11.31
N ARG A 127 -7.90 6.02 -11.86
CA ARG A 127 -8.10 6.16 -13.33
C ARG A 127 -7.58 7.48 -13.89
N ALA A 128 -7.42 8.49 -13.04
CA ALA A 128 -6.93 9.81 -13.42
C ALA A 128 -5.88 10.27 -12.41
N THR A 129 -4.90 11.03 -12.90
CA THR A 129 -3.75 11.50 -12.13
C THR A 129 -4.15 12.16 -10.80
N LEU A 130 -5.05 13.15 -10.83
CA LEU A 130 -5.48 13.83 -9.60
C LEU A 130 -6.32 12.94 -8.66
N ARG A 131 -7.13 12.05 -9.22
CA ARG A 131 -7.91 11.09 -8.41
C ARG A 131 -6.96 10.12 -7.69
N MET A 132 -5.88 9.72 -8.35
CA MET A 132 -4.88 8.81 -7.80
C MET A 132 -4.14 9.49 -6.65
N ALA A 133 -3.78 10.76 -6.83
CA ALA A 133 -3.21 11.59 -5.76
C ALA A 133 -4.13 11.60 -4.53
N GLY A 134 -5.42 11.94 -4.71
CA GLY A 134 -6.39 11.93 -3.60
C GLY A 134 -6.55 10.56 -2.94
N THR A 135 -6.52 9.49 -3.73
CA THR A 135 -6.60 8.11 -3.23
C THR A 135 -5.38 7.76 -2.36
N MET A 136 -4.18 8.12 -2.81
CA MET A 136 -2.94 7.92 -2.04
C MET A 136 -2.95 8.74 -0.75
N LEU A 137 -3.36 10.01 -0.81
CA LEU A 137 -3.42 10.89 0.37
C LEU A 137 -4.38 10.37 1.44
N VAL A 138 -5.53 9.81 1.05
CA VAL A 138 -6.44 9.13 1.98
C VAL A 138 -5.76 7.93 2.62
N GLY A 139 -5.02 7.14 1.84
CA GLY A 139 -4.26 6.00 2.34
C GLY A 139 -3.20 6.42 3.38
N GLU A 140 -2.36 7.39 3.04
CA GLU A 140 -1.32 7.92 3.95
C GLU A 140 -1.93 8.51 5.22
N ALA A 141 -3.03 9.27 5.11
CA ALA A 141 -3.73 9.82 6.27
C ALA A 141 -4.20 8.71 7.23
N ILE A 142 -4.74 7.61 6.72
CA ILE A 142 -5.16 6.45 7.54
C ILE A 142 -3.94 5.77 8.17
N ILE A 143 -2.85 5.60 7.41
CA ILE A 143 -1.61 5.00 7.93
C ILE A 143 -1.10 5.83 9.12
N TYR A 144 -1.02 7.16 8.97
CA TYR A 144 -0.55 8.04 10.04
C TYR A 144 -1.50 8.12 11.23
N ALA A 145 -2.81 8.11 10.99
CA ALA A 145 -3.82 8.14 12.05
C ALA A 145 -3.72 6.94 13.01
N VAL A 146 -3.15 5.81 12.56
CA VAL A 146 -2.90 4.64 13.40
C VAL A 146 -1.45 4.54 13.84
N GLY A 147 -0.51 4.76 12.92
CA GLY A 147 0.92 4.60 13.15
C GLY A 147 1.50 5.59 14.14
N VAL A 148 1.12 6.87 14.05
CA VAL A 148 1.69 7.91 14.92
C VAL A 148 1.23 7.76 16.38
N PRO A 149 -0.05 7.56 16.70
CA PRO A 149 -0.47 7.29 18.08
C PRO A 149 0.14 6.02 18.65
N TYR A 150 0.25 4.97 17.83
CA TYR A 150 0.92 3.73 18.24
C TYR A 150 2.40 3.97 18.57
N LEU A 151 3.10 4.76 17.74
CA LEU A 151 4.48 5.11 17.98
C LEU A 151 4.64 5.90 19.28
N ALA A 152 3.76 6.89 19.52
CA ALA A 152 3.76 7.66 20.77
C ALA A 152 3.65 6.74 21.99
N ALA A 153 2.71 5.80 21.95
CA ALA A 153 2.46 4.87 23.06
C ALA A 153 3.59 3.85 23.26
N THR A 154 4.18 3.31 22.18
CA THR A 154 5.19 2.25 22.27
C THR A 154 6.62 2.75 22.48
N ALA A 155 6.93 3.98 22.06
CA ALA A 155 8.21 4.63 22.30
C ALA A 155 8.22 5.52 23.56
N ASP A 156 7.10 5.59 24.29
CA ASP A 156 6.91 6.44 25.48
C ASP A 156 7.30 7.91 25.24
N ILE A 157 6.79 8.48 24.15
CA ILE A 157 7.03 9.87 23.76
C ILE A 157 5.71 10.63 23.60
N SER A 158 5.77 11.95 23.73
CA SER A 158 4.60 12.79 23.48
C SER A 158 4.08 12.65 22.04
N LEU A 159 2.78 12.88 21.82
CA LEU A 159 2.19 12.82 20.49
C LEU A 159 2.83 13.82 19.52
N SER A 160 3.23 15.00 20.00
CA SER A 160 3.94 16.00 19.18
C SER A 160 5.33 15.49 18.77
N SER A 161 6.07 14.84 19.67
CA SER A 161 7.32 14.17 19.35
C SER A 161 7.12 13.04 18.33
N ALA A 162 6.06 12.24 18.49
CA ALA A 162 5.74 11.18 17.55
C ALA A 162 5.38 11.72 16.15
N VAL A 163 4.70 12.86 16.04
CA VAL A 163 4.49 13.55 14.75
C VAL A 163 5.81 14.02 14.17
N ALA A 164 6.64 14.68 14.97
CA ALA A 164 7.92 15.22 14.53
C ALA A 164 8.88 14.12 14.03
N LEU A 165 8.85 12.94 14.63
CA LEU A 165 9.76 11.83 14.32
C LEU A 165 9.17 10.79 13.36
N GLY A 166 7.86 10.57 13.42
CA GLY A 166 7.17 9.46 12.74
C GLY A 166 6.21 9.88 11.62
N LEU A 167 6.14 11.17 11.29
CA LEU A 167 5.33 11.67 10.16
C LEU A 167 6.12 12.71 9.36
N THR A 168 6.57 13.80 10.01
CA THR A 168 7.21 14.93 9.34
C THR A 168 8.36 14.55 8.41
N PRO A 169 9.35 13.70 8.81
CA PRO A 169 10.46 13.34 7.92
C PRO A 169 10.03 12.50 6.72
N PHE A 170 8.85 11.89 6.77
CA PHE A 170 8.39 10.95 5.74
C PHE A 170 7.63 11.66 4.62
N LEU A 171 7.11 12.88 4.87
CA LEU A 171 6.30 13.65 3.93
C LEU A 171 6.96 13.88 2.56
N ILE A 172 8.28 14.13 2.54
CA ILE A 172 9.02 14.29 1.27
C ILE A 172 9.02 12.97 0.49
N GLY A 173 9.30 11.86 1.17
CA GLY A 173 9.24 10.53 0.57
C GLY A 173 7.83 10.19 0.08
N ASP A 174 6.80 10.57 0.83
CA ASP A 174 5.41 10.31 0.46
C ASP A 174 4.96 11.13 -0.74
N ALA A 175 5.38 12.39 -0.84
CA ALA A 175 5.15 13.19 -2.04
C ALA A 175 5.74 12.52 -3.28
N LEU A 176 6.97 11.99 -3.19
CA LEU A 176 7.59 11.24 -4.28
C LEU A 176 6.80 9.97 -4.63
N LYS A 177 6.38 9.19 -3.62
CA LYS A 177 5.55 7.98 -3.81
C LYS A 177 4.21 8.30 -4.48
N VAL A 178 3.56 9.39 -4.08
CA VAL A 178 2.31 9.87 -4.67
C VAL A 178 2.52 10.21 -6.15
N VAL A 179 3.59 10.96 -6.48
CA VAL A 179 3.92 11.30 -7.87
C VAL A 179 4.18 10.05 -8.72
N LEU A 180 4.91 9.07 -8.18
CA LEU A 180 5.12 7.79 -8.86
C LEU A 180 3.79 7.06 -9.12
N ALA A 181 2.91 7.01 -8.12
CA ALA A 181 1.61 6.35 -8.23
C ALA A 181 0.68 7.04 -9.26
N MET A 182 0.71 8.38 -9.30
CA MET A 182 -0.01 9.22 -10.27
C MET A 182 0.40 8.95 -11.72
N GLY A 183 1.66 8.55 -11.94
CA GLY A 183 2.15 8.12 -13.25
C GLY A 183 1.77 6.67 -13.57
N LEU A 184 1.98 5.76 -12.62
CA LEU A 184 1.91 4.31 -12.86
C LEU A 184 0.49 3.81 -13.18
N LEU A 185 -0.47 3.99 -12.26
CA LEU A 185 -1.79 3.34 -12.38
C LEU A 185 -2.67 3.94 -13.49
N PRO A 186 -2.80 5.28 -13.62
CA PRO A 186 -3.57 5.83 -14.73
C PRO A 186 -2.99 5.45 -16.09
N THR A 187 -1.67 5.33 -16.20
CA THR A 187 -1.01 4.90 -17.43
C THR A 187 -1.28 3.42 -17.72
N ALA A 188 -1.19 2.54 -16.72
CA ALA A 188 -1.56 1.13 -16.87
C ALA A 188 -3.00 0.98 -17.39
N TRP A 189 -3.95 1.74 -16.84
CA TRP A 189 -5.34 1.76 -17.35
C TRP A 189 -5.46 2.27 -18.78
N LYS A 190 -4.67 3.26 -19.19
CA LYS A 190 -4.66 3.76 -20.57
C LYS A 190 -4.13 2.72 -21.55
N LEU A 191 -3.10 1.96 -21.15
CA LEU A 191 -2.51 0.91 -21.98
C LEU A 191 -3.45 -0.28 -22.17
N LEU A 192 -4.25 -0.63 -21.16
CA LEU A 192 -5.23 -1.73 -21.24
C LEU A 192 -6.54 -1.37 -21.97
N LYS A 193 -6.77 -0.08 -22.28
CA LYS A 193 -7.93 0.39 -23.06
C LYS A 193 -7.66 0.41 -24.57
N LYS A 194 -6.40 0.36 -24.98
CA LYS A 194 -5.99 0.22 -26.38
C LYS A 194 -6.06 -1.23 -26.80
#